data_AF-A0A923QLV4-F1
#
_entry.id   AF-A0A923QLV4-F1
#
_cell.length_a   1.000
_cell.length_b   1.000
_cell.length_c   1.000
_cell.angle_alpha   90.00
_cell.angle_beta   90.00
_cell.angle_gamma   90.00
#
_symmetry.space_group_name_H-M   'P 1'
#
loop_
_entity.id
_entity.type
_entity.pdbx_description
1 polymer ?
#
loop_
_entity_poly.entity_id
_entity_poly.type
_entity_poly.pdbx_seq_one_letter_code
_entity_poly.pdbx_strand_id
1 'polypeptide(L)'
;MRLVYHLSQAPKIYVVEPKPLALAKGKAKLPHCYDQLEQRLCLYYPDGKEWNKTMLLVNTVIPWTYEWLYHYEIWLGTGEWTGGGVHPQNNLPKKQNDND
;
A
#
# COMPACT_ATOMS: atom_id res chain seq x y z
N MET A 1 10.39 -6.72 8.06
CA MET A 1 9.27 -7.11 7.16
C MET A 1 8.99 -8.60 7.31
N ARG A 2 7.73 -9.04 7.20
CA ARG A 2 7.32 -10.45 7.12
C ARG A 2 6.45 -10.66 5.88
N LEU A 3 6.80 -11.65 5.06
CA LEU A 3 6.03 -12.09 3.90
C LEU A 3 5.41 -13.47 4.22
N VAL A 4 4.09 -13.56 4.13
CA VAL A 4 3.33 -14.81 4.29
C VAL A 4 2.77 -15.19 2.93
N TYR A 5 3.12 -16.39 2.45
CA TYR A 5 2.74 -16.85 1.13
C TYR A 5 2.26 -18.31 1.15
N HIS A 6 1.11 -18.54 0.53
CA HIS A 6 0.54 -19.85 0.29
C HIS A 6 0.24 -19.98 -1.21
N LEU A 7 0.51 -21.12 -1.82
CA LEU A 7 0.40 -21.31 -3.28
C LEU A 7 -1.00 -21.00 -3.86
N SER A 8 -2.05 -21.06 -3.04
CA SER A 8 -3.43 -20.75 -3.41
C SER A 8 -3.87 -19.32 -3.12
N GLN A 9 -3.01 -18.49 -2.52
CA GLN A 9 -3.36 -17.14 -2.06
C GLN A 9 -2.35 -16.09 -2.55
N ALA A 10 -2.82 -14.86 -2.69
CA ALA A 10 -1.92 -13.73 -2.87
C ALA A 10 -1.04 -13.54 -1.62
N PRO A 11 0.25 -13.18 -1.78
CA PRO A 11 1.13 -12.95 -0.64
C PRO A 11 0.58 -11.85 0.28
N LYS A 12 0.89 -11.94 1.56
CA LYS A 12 0.55 -10.91 2.55
C LYS A 12 1.83 -10.38 3.15
N ILE A 13 1.97 -9.06 3.12
CA ILE A 13 3.20 -8.37 3.49
C ILE A 13 2.91 -7.51 4.71
N TYR A 14 3.77 -7.62 5.72
CA TYR A 14 3.62 -6.94 7.00
C TYR A 14 4.93 -6.23 7.39
N VAL A 15 4.80 -5.04 7.99
CA VAL A 15 5.92 -4.42 8.72
C VAL A 15 5.91 -4.95 10.15
N VAL A 16 7.03 -5.56 10.55
CA VAL A 16 7.15 -6.28 11.84
C VAL A 16 7.67 -5.33 12.92
N GLU A 17 8.65 -4.51 12.58
CA GLU A 17 9.26 -3.53 13.46
C GLU A 17 9.62 -2.26 12.67
N PRO A 18 9.38 -1.07 13.25
CA PRO A 18 8.60 -0.85 14.48
C PRO A 18 7.11 -1.22 14.30
N LYS A 19 6.45 -1.60 15.40
CA LYS A 19 4.99 -1.87 15.45
C LYS A 19 4.40 -1.27 16.74
N PRO A 20 3.58 -0.21 16.66
CA PRO A 20 3.15 0.47 15.44
C PRO A 20 4.25 1.31 14.79
N LEU A 21 4.17 1.47 13.47
CA LEU A 21 4.91 2.45 12.68
C LEU A 21 4.47 3.84 13.12
N ALA A 22 5.45 4.75 13.17
CA ALA A 22 5.15 6.15 13.44
C ALA A 22 4.30 6.74 12.32
N LEU A 23 3.38 7.63 12.71
CA LEU A 23 2.60 8.43 11.77
C LEU A 23 3.28 9.77 11.57
N ALA A 24 3.29 10.26 10.31
CA ALA A 24 3.73 11.61 10.02
C ALA A 24 2.88 12.64 10.77
N LYS A 25 3.48 13.80 11.06
CA LYS A 25 2.83 14.86 11.85
C LYS A 25 1.46 15.24 11.26
N GLY A 26 0.42 15.18 12.09
CA GLY A 26 -0.95 15.54 11.70
C GLY A 26 -1.67 14.48 10.85
N LYS A 27 -1.10 13.29 10.66
CA LYS A 27 -1.76 12.18 9.97
C LYS A 27 -2.36 11.19 10.97
N ALA A 28 -3.49 10.62 10.59
CA ALA A 28 -4.26 9.68 11.43
C ALA A 28 -4.11 8.21 11.02
N LYS A 29 -3.54 7.94 9.84
CA LYS A 29 -3.40 6.59 9.28
C LYS A 29 -2.17 6.46 8.39
N LEU A 30 -1.63 5.26 8.29
CA LEU A 30 -0.61 4.90 7.30
C LEU A 30 -1.21 4.93 5.88
N PRO A 31 -0.50 5.49 4.91
CA PRO A 31 -0.85 5.37 3.49
C PRO A 31 -0.71 3.92 3.02
N HIS A 32 -1.53 3.51 2.05
CA HIS A 32 -1.43 2.22 1.36
C HIS A 32 -1.22 1.01 2.28
N CYS A 33 -2.08 0.90 3.29
CA CYS A 33 -2.12 -0.21 4.22
C CYS A 33 -3.54 -0.75 4.28
N TYR A 34 -3.72 -2.03 3.96
CA TYR A 34 -5.02 -2.69 4.01
C TYR A 34 -5.53 -2.88 5.44
N ASP A 35 -4.62 -3.03 6.38
CA ASP A 35 -4.91 -3.18 7.80
C ASP A 35 -3.93 -2.33 8.60
N GLN A 36 -4.44 -1.33 9.30
CA GLN A 36 -3.63 -0.37 10.06
C GLN A 36 -3.06 -0.99 11.35
N LEU A 37 -3.78 -1.93 11.96
CA LEU A 37 -3.38 -2.57 13.21
C LEU A 37 -2.31 -3.63 12.95
N GLU A 38 -2.53 -4.46 11.94
CA GLU A 38 -1.57 -5.49 11.53
C GLU A 38 -0.43 -4.95 10.67
N GLN A 39 -0.56 -3.72 10.17
CA GLN A 39 0.38 -3.09 9.23
C GLN A 39 0.55 -3.91 7.95
N ARG A 40 -0.58 -4.38 7.41
CA ARG A 40 -0.63 -5.16 6.17
C ARG A 40 -0.56 -4.25 4.96
N LEU A 41 0.55 -4.26 4.25
CA LEU A 41 0.80 -3.36 3.12
C LEU A 41 -0.12 -3.62 1.92
N CYS A 42 -0.53 -2.55 1.25
CA CYS A 42 -1.27 -2.57 -0.01
C CYS A 42 -0.30 -2.33 -1.17
N LEU A 43 0.30 -3.41 -1.69
CA LEU A 43 1.32 -3.32 -2.76
C LEU A 43 0.76 -3.52 -4.17
N TYR A 44 -0.41 -4.12 -4.32
CA TYR A 44 -1.04 -4.41 -5.61
C TYR A 44 -2.54 -4.62 -5.43
N TYR A 45 -3.36 -4.45 -6.46
CA TYR A 45 -4.80 -4.74 -6.37
C TYR A 45 -5.10 -6.24 -6.21
N PRO A 46 -6.10 -6.61 -5.38
CA PRO A 46 -6.53 -7.99 -5.26
C PRO A 46 -7.23 -8.54 -6.52
N ASP A 47 -7.51 -7.69 -7.51
CA ASP A 47 -8.22 -8.04 -8.74
C ASP A 47 -7.39 -8.87 -9.73
N GLY A 48 -6.10 -9.11 -9.41
CA GLY A 48 -5.21 -9.99 -10.15
C GLY A 48 -4.59 -9.38 -11.40
N LYS A 49 -4.79 -8.07 -11.66
CA LYS A 49 -4.23 -7.41 -12.84
C LYS A 49 -2.75 -7.08 -12.70
N GLU A 50 -2.33 -6.66 -11.51
CA GLU A 50 -0.94 -6.24 -11.25
C GLU A 50 -0.05 -7.39 -10.81
N TRP A 51 -0.61 -8.36 -10.09
CA TRP A 51 0.12 -9.52 -9.59
C TRP A 51 -0.68 -10.80 -9.83
N ASN A 52 0.01 -11.86 -10.26
CA ASN A 52 -0.55 -13.20 -10.32
C ASN A 52 0.48 -14.26 -9.85
N LYS A 53 -0.01 -15.48 -9.57
CA LYS A 53 0.77 -16.56 -8.97
C LYS A 53 1.96 -17.07 -9.80
N THR A 54 2.06 -16.75 -11.09
CA THR A 54 3.19 -17.16 -11.94
C THR A 54 4.37 -16.19 -11.84
N MET A 55 4.17 -15.02 -11.23
CA MET A 55 5.21 -14.01 -11.10
C MET A 55 6.13 -14.33 -9.92
N LEU A 56 7.44 -14.19 -10.15
CA LEU A 56 8.42 -14.33 -9.10
C LEU A 56 8.28 -13.19 -8.08
N LEU A 57 8.18 -13.53 -6.79
CA LEU A 57 8.09 -12.56 -5.71
C LEU A 57 9.30 -11.61 -5.67
N VAL A 58 10.49 -12.12 -6.02
CA VAL A 58 11.73 -11.34 -6.10
C VAL A 58 11.71 -10.26 -7.18
N ASN A 59 10.86 -10.40 -8.19
CA ASN A 59 10.73 -9.43 -9.29
C ASN A 59 9.51 -8.51 -9.10
N THR A 60 8.71 -8.71 -8.05
CA THR A 60 7.44 -7.99 -7.85
C THR A 60 7.32 -7.53 -6.40
N VAL A 61 6.85 -8.41 -5.53
CA VAL A 61 6.49 -8.12 -4.14
C VAL A 61 7.67 -7.60 -3.33
N ILE A 62 8.87 -8.16 -3.51
CA ILE A 62 10.06 -7.72 -2.79
C ILE A 62 10.45 -6.28 -3.19
N PRO A 63 10.66 -5.97 -4.50
CA PRO A 63 10.86 -4.60 -4.96
C PRO A 63 9.76 -3.61 -4.53
N TRP A 64 8.49 -3.97 -4.68
CA TRP A 64 7.37 -3.08 -4.29
C TRP A 64 7.32 -2.82 -2.79
N THR A 65 7.71 -3.80 -1.97
CA THR A 65 7.82 -3.59 -0.53
C THR A 65 8.93 -2.60 -0.21
N TYR A 66 10.08 -2.70 -0.90
CA TYR A 66 11.19 -1.77 -0.72
C TYR A 66 10.78 -0.34 -1.14
N GLU A 67 10.11 -0.20 -2.27
CA GLU A 67 9.56 1.08 -2.75
C GLU A 67 8.59 1.68 -1.73
N TRP A 68 7.66 0.88 -1.20
CA TRP A 68 6.74 1.33 -0.15
C TRP A 68 7.49 1.83 1.09
N LEU A 69 8.51 1.10 1.56
CA LEU A 69 9.32 1.51 2.73
C LEU A 69 10.09 2.80 2.46
N TYR A 70 10.66 2.95 1.26
CA TYR A 70 11.32 4.18 0.84
C TYR A 70 10.37 5.39 0.89
N HIS A 71 9.17 5.27 0.33
CA HIS A 71 8.17 6.33 0.36
C HIS A 71 7.59 6.56 1.76
N TYR A 72 7.52 5.53 2.60
CA TYR A 72 7.15 5.66 4.01
C TYR A 72 8.12 6.57 4.77
N GLU A 73 9.43 6.41 4.60
CA GLU A 73 10.42 7.27 5.28
C GLU A 73 10.29 8.73 4.85
N ILE A 74 10.10 8.98 3.55
CA ILE A 74 9.84 10.34 3.03
C ILE A 74 8.54 10.90 3.61
N TRP A 75 7.48 10.09 3.61
CA TRP A 75 6.18 10.50 4.15
C TRP A 75 6.24 10.78 5.64
N LEU A 76 7.02 9.99 6.41
CA LEU A 76 7.20 10.20 7.84
C LEU A 76 7.83 11.57 8.12
N GLY A 77 8.83 11.96 7.31
CA GLY A 77 9.50 13.26 7.44
C GLY A 77 8.71 14.46 6.91
N THR A 78 7.95 14.29 5.83
CA THR A 78 7.33 15.40 5.09
C THR A 78 5.81 15.51 5.27
N GLY A 79 5.15 14.40 5.62
CA GLY A 79 3.70 14.25 5.57
C GLY A 79 3.11 14.05 4.18
N GLU A 80 3.93 14.10 3.12
CA GLU A 80 3.50 13.95 1.72
C GLU A 80 3.85 12.57 1.20
N TRP A 81 2.87 11.86 0.64
CA TRP A 81 3.10 10.53 0.09
C TRP A 81 3.58 10.65 -1.35
N THR A 82 4.75 10.09 -1.63
CA THR A 82 5.42 10.19 -2.95
C THR A 82 5.41 8.90 -3.75
N GLY A 83 4.83 7.82 -3.20
CA GLY A 83 4.72 6.54 -3.90
C GLY A 83 3.52 6.47 -4.84
N GLY A 84 3.54 5.49 -5.74
CA GLY A 84 2.43 5.20 -6.66
C GLY A 84 1.17 4.64 -5.99
N GLY A 85 0.29 4.07 -6.82
CA GLY A 85 -0.98 3.45 -6.41
C GLY A 85 -2.15 4.43 -6.34
N VAL A 86 -3.37 3.95 -6.62
CA VAL A 86 -4.57 4.79 -6.51
C VAL A 86 -4.96 4.88 -5.04
N HIS A 87 -4.75 6.06 -4.46
CA HIS A 87 -5.39 6.41 -3.21
C HIS A 87 -6.90 6.51 -3.45
N PRO A 88 -7.76 5.92 -2.60
CA PRO A 88 -9.19 6.23 -2.66
C PRO A 88 -9.33 7.75 -2.53
N GLN A 89 -9.70 8.41 -3.61
CA GLN A 89 -10.05 9.82 -3.57
C GLN A 89 -11.25 9.92 -2.65
N ASN A 90 -11.09 10.61 -1.52
CA ASN A 90 -12.22 10.98 -0.69
C ASN A 90 -13.24 11.67 -1.60
N ASN A 91 -14.38 11.00 -1.83
CA ASN A 91 -15.62 11.49 -2.43
C ASN A 91 -15.54 12.92 -2.99
N LEU A 92 -14.95 13.09 -4.18
CA LEU A 92 -15.35 14.20 -5.02
C LEU A 92 -16.73 13.81 -5.56
N PRO A 93 -17.78 14.65 -5.39
CA PRO A 93 -19.07 14.34 -5.98
C PRO A 93 -18.88 14.12 -7.48
N LYS A 94 -19.46 13.04 -8.01
CA LYS A 94 -19.52 12.80 -9.45
C LYS A 94 -19.98 14.09 -10.10
N LYS A 95 -19.19 14.66 -11.02
CA LYS A 95 -19.71 15.69 -11.92
C LYS A 95 -20.92 15.08 -12.61
N GLN A 96 -22.09 15.63 -12.29
CA GLN A 96 -23.30 15.42 -13.04
C GLN A 96 -23.03 16.06 -14.40
N ASN A 97 -22.98 15.23 -15.46
CA ASN A 97 -22.96 15.74 -16.81
C ASN A 97 -24.36 16.30 -17.07
N ASP A 98 -24.51 17.61 -16.94
CA ASP A 98 -25.64 18.32 -17.52
C ASP A 98 -25.40 18.34 -19.03
N ASN A 99 -26.15 17.49 -19.74
CA ASN A 99 -26.31 17.61 -21.18
C ASN A 99 -27.49 18.55 -21.42
N ASP A 100 -27.19 19.77 -21.89
CA ASP A 100 -28.11 20.56 -22.72
C ASP A 100 -28.23 19.94 -24.12
#